data_AF-A0A1J5D097-F1
#
_entry.id   AF-A0A1J5D097-F1
#
_cell.length_a   1.000
_cell.length_b   1.000
_cell.length_c   1.000
_cell.angle_alpha   90.00
_cell.angle_beta   90.00
_cell.angle_gamma   90.00
#
_symmetry.space_group_name_H-M   'P 1'
#
loop_
_entity.id
_entity.type
_entity.pdbx_description
1 polymer ?
#
loop_
_entity_poly.entity_id
_entity_poly.type
_entity_poly.pdbx_seq_one_letter_code
_entity_poly.pdbx_strand_id
1 'polypeptide(L)'
;MVERHFDDDGDCVADAEDNCALTPNPSQMDKDHDGLGDACDNCAEQANVEQEDLDADGLGDPCDADRDGDSVDNELDNCPTVANNEQDDLDGDGLGDACDDDIDGDGLGNELDICPLVADLEQLDWDSDGVGDACDTFYVLDVGSSSSSLAIEDFDGDGWLDIAVGTSTQLVLRRNRASVGFEDSKVYPSANAKTVAAGDLNRDGHLDLLSTGDGQFVSVWLNDGSGGFAAALDYPLTMGSNQSSLLLADVNGDGWLDAITSANTMEAARILVLLNDGSGALEAERQYELGRGIMALGAADLNGDSAADIVALNYETETVSVALNDSTGQFPTEQTYPVGAEPVGLALGDLNGDGKPDVATANQKGGDVSVLLNDGAGSLLSELRYPSATGCRSIVLTDLNGDGARDLVGANYLDDSLSSRLNLGQGALGEAQRFSTLEGPYVIASGDLSDDGVPDIVAIHLGAGSVSVSFGDGGGQLGCAP
;
A
#
# COMPACT_ATOMS: atom_id res chain seq x y z
N MET A 1 82.96 10.95 23.02
CA MET A 1 82.00 10.18 22.21
C MET A 1 81.80 11.00 20.96
N VAL A 2 82.06 10.43 19.77
CA VAL A 2 81.83 11.13 18.50
C VAL A 2 80.34 10.95 18.22
N GLU A 3 79.57 12.04 18.20
CA GLU A 3 78.20 12.00 17.69
C GLU A 3 78.29 11.55 16.23
N ARG A 4 77.63 10.43 15.92
CA ARG A 4 77.39 10.06 14.54
C ARG A 4 76.24 10.95 14.09
N HIS A 5 76.56 11.95 13.28
CA HIS A 5 75.56 12.67 12.50
C HIS A 5 75.02 11.67 11.47
N PHE A 6 73.75 11.32 11.62
CA PHE A 6 72.99 10.59 10.60
C PHE A 6 72.55 11.62 9.54
N ASP A 7 72.55 11.15 8.30
CA ASP A 7 72.25 11.87 7.05
C ASP A 7 71.59 10.78 6.21
N ASP A 8 70.28 10.63 6.41
CA ASP A 8 69.51 9.48 5.91
C ASP A 8 69.25 9.56 4.41
N ASP A 9 69.29 10.76 3.81
CA ASP A 9 69.02 11.00 2.40
C ASP A 9 70.28 11.29 1.54
N GLY A 10 71.42 11.56 2.18
CA GLY A 10 72.74 11.67 1.57
C GLY A 10 73.05 13.04 0.96
N ASP A 11 72.39 14.10 1.44
CA ASP A 11 72.49 15.45 0.89
C ASP A 11 73.61 16.31 1.53
N CYS A 12 74.28 15.77 2.55
CA CYS A 12 75.34 16.38 3.37
C CYS A 12 74.88 17.37 4.45
N VAL A 13 73.60 17.36 4.83
CA VAL A 13 73.03 17.99 6.04
C VAL A 13 72.75 16.88 7.06
N ALA A 14 72.87 17.18 8.36
CA ALA A 14 72.59 16.18 9.40
C ALA A 14 71.10 16.18 9.75
N ASP A 15 70.46 15.03 9.94
CA ASP A 15 68.99 14.91 10.16
C ASP A 15 68.43 15.84 11.27
N ALA A 16 69.24 16.21 12.27
CA ALA A 16 68.83 17.09 13.37
C ALA A 16 68.75 18.59 12.98
N GLU A 17 69.36 18.95 11.86
CA GLU A 17 69.47 20.28 11.28
C GLU A 17 68.85 20.32 9.87
N ASP A 18 68.28 19.21 9.43
CA ASP A 18 67.71 18.99 8.11
C ASP A 18 66.20 19.19 8.12
N ASN A 19 65.72 20.17 7.37
CA ASN A 19 64.28 20.42 7.21
C ASN A 19 63.58 19.48 6.21
N CYS A 20 64.31 18.55 5.58
CA CYS A 20 63.78 17.43 4.80
C CYS A 20 64.59 16.14 4.99
N ALA A 21 64.69 15.62 6.21
CA ALA A 21 65.54 14.47 6.59
C ALA A 21 65.47 13.17 5.73
N LEU A 22 64.51 13.05 4.81
CA LEU A 22 64.35 11.91 3.91
C LEU A 22 64.39 12.27 2.41
N THR A 23 64.53 13.55 2.06
CA THR A 23 64.46 14.06 0.69
C THR A 23 65.59 15.06 0.42
N PRO A 24 66.57 14.72 -0.43
CA PRO A 24 67.80 15.49 -0.54
C PRO A 24 67.59 16.96 -0.90
N ASN A 25 67.95 17.88 0.00
CA ASN A 25 67.77 19.31 -0.17
C ASN A 25 68.95 20.15 0.42
N PRO A 26 70.17 20.08 -0.18
CA PRO A 26 71.38 20.65 0.42
C PRO A 26 71.35 22.17 0.67
N SER A 27 70.41 22.88 0.06
CA SER A 27 70.21 24.32 0.24
C SER A 27 69.38 24.67 1.48
N GLN A 28 68.66 23.71 2.06
CA GLN A 28 67.80 23.89 3.24
C GLN A 28 66.88 25.12 3.05
N MET A 29 66.33 25.24 1.83
CA MET A 29 65.41 26.32 1.50
C MET A 29 64.07 26.02 2.14
N ASP A 30 63.47 27.05 2.72
CA ASP A 30 62.18 27.05 3.41
C ASP A 30 61.67 28.48 3.27
N LYS A 31 60.82 28.72 2.26
CA LYS A 31 60.39 30.08 1.91
C LYS A 31 59.34 30.64 2.84
N ASP A 32 58.44 29.80 3.33
CA ASP A 32 57.33 30.20 4.20
C ASP A 32 57.66 30.10 5.69
N HIS A 33 58.81 29.51 6.02
CA HIS A 33 59.40 29.40 7.35
C HIS A 33 58.57 28.57 8.32
N ASP A 34 57.97 27.49 7.84
CA ASP A 34 57.17 26.57 8.65
C ASP A 34 58.01 25.45 9.31
N GLY A 35 59.25 25.26 8.84
CA GLY A 35 60.21 24.29 9.35
C GLY A 35 60.33 23.02 8.52
N LEU A 36 59.57 22.87 7.43
CA LEU A 36 59.76 21.92 6.35
C LEU A 36 60.50 22.59 5.19
N GLY A 37 61.31 21.84 4.45
CA GLY A 37 62.03 22.39 3.31
C GLY A 37 61.22 22.31 2.02
N ASP A 38 61.41 23.30 1.12
CA ASP A 38 60.75 23.39 -0.21
C ASP A 38 60.78 22.08 -1.04
N ALA A 39 61.71 21.16 -0.75
CA ALA A 39 61.89 19.91 -1.48
C ALA A 39 60.97 18.76 -1.01
N CYS A 40 60.49 18.82 0.23
CA CYS A 40 59.60 17.84 0.85
C CYS A 40 58.28 18.45 1.30
N ASP A 41 58.04 19.70 0.93
CA ASP A 41 56.89 20.50 1.29
C ASP A 41 55.89 20.55 0.12
N ASN A 42 54.67 20.03 0.35
CA ASN A 42 53.58 20.07 -0.63
C ASN A 42 52.95 21.47 -0.78
N CYS A 43 53.34 22.45 0.04
CA CYS A 43 53.01 23.86 -0.11
C CYS A 43 54.19 24.81 0.15
N ALA A 44 55.27 24.70 -0.63
CA ALA A 44 56.53 25.47 -0.52
C ALA A 44 56.47 27.03 -0.50
N GLU A 45 55.30 27.66 -0.53
CA GLU A 45 55.13 29.11 -0.38
C GLU A 45 54.10 29.47 0.72
N GLN A 46 53.51 28.47 1.38
CA GLN A 46 52.46 28.62 2.38
C GLN A 46 52.57 27.57 3.48
N ALA A 47 52.99 28.04 4.65
CA ALA A 47 53.26 27.24 5.84
C ALA A 47 52.16 26.21 6.17
N ASN A 48 52.52 24.94 6.20
CA ASN A 48 51.63 23.80 6.45
C ASN A 48 52.39 22.57 7.01
N VAL A 49 52.98 22.72 8.19
CA VAL A 49 53.75 21.67 8.90
C VAL A 49 53.09 20.28 8.95
N GLU A 50 51.75 20.22 8.93
CA GLU A 50 50.98 18.98 9.01
C GLU A 50 50.88 18.24 7.65
N GLN A 51 51.19 18.92 6.53
CA GLN A 51 51.27 18.37 5.17
C GLN A 51 49.99 17.61 4.77
N GLU A 52 48.84 18.17 5.13
CA GLU A 52 47.54 17.67 4.69
C GLU A 52 47.42 17.79 3.17
N ASP A 53 46.85 16.75 2.55
CA ASP A 53 46.71 16.54 1.11
C ASP A 53 45.52 15.58 0.96
N LEU A 54 44.32 16.15 0.90
CA LEU A 54 43.05 15.44 1.04
C LEU A 54 42.74 14.59 -0.19
N ASP A 55 43.04 15.06 -1.40
CA ASP A 55 42.80 14.36 -2.66
C ASP A 55 44.00 13.53 -3.16
N ALA A 56 45.16 13.68 -2.51
CA ALA A 56 46.42 13.00 -2.80
C ALA A 56 46.99 13.28 -4.20
N ASP A 57 46.77 14.49 -4.73
CA ASP A 57 47.34 14.93 -6.02
C ASP A 57 48.82 15.40 -5.90
N GLY A 58 49.28 15.63 -4.66
CA GLY A 58 50.63 16.06 -4.31
C GLY A 58 50.79 17.57 -4.08
N LEU A 59 49.71 18.36 -4.17
CA LEU A 59 49.58 19.70 -3.63
C LEU A 59 48.97 19.62 -2.22
N GLY A 60 49.39 20.50 -1.32
CA GLY A 60 48.82 20.52 0.04
C GLY A 60 47.53 21.32 0.13
N ASP A 61 46.65 20.91 1.05
CA ASP A 61 45.36 21.54 1.34
C ASP A 61 45.37 23.08 1.45
N PRO A 62 46.44 23.72 1.98
CA PRO A 62 46.49 25.18 2.07
C PRO A 62 46.78 25.90 0.76
N CYS A 63 47.45 25.25 -0.19
CA CYS A 63 47.83 25.80 -1.49
C CYS A 63 47.08 25.16 -2.67
N ASP A 64 46.15 24.25 -2.39
CA ASP A 64 45.22 23.70 -3.36
C ASP A 64 43.99 24.61 -3.59
N ALA A 65 43.58 24.72 -4.85
CA ALA A 65 42.36 25.43 -5.26
C ALA A 65 41.12 24.52 -5.25
N ASP A 66 41.29 23.20 -5.26
CA ASP A 66 40.26 22.15 -5.29
C ASP A 66 40.73 21.05 -4.33
N ARG A 67 40.49 21.25 -3.04
CA ARG A 67 41.18 20.48 -1.99
C ARG A 67 40.78 19.01 -1.98
N ASP A 68 39.54 18.68 -2.33
CA ASP A 68 39.03 17.31 -2.33
C ASP A 68 38.98 16.67 -3.72
N GLY A 69 39.41 17.39 -4.76
CA GLY A 69 39.67 16.88 -6.10
C GLY A 69 38.39 16.57 -6.88
N ASP A 70 37.29 17.26 -6.55
CA ASP A 70 35.97 17.03 -7.13
C ASP A 70 35.73 17.86 -8.40
N SER A 71 36.71 18.66 -8.83
CA SER A 71 36.64 19.56 -9.98
C SER A 71 35.79 20.82 -9.79
N VAL A 72 35.45 21.18 -8.55
CA VAL A 72 34.84 22.44 -8.15
C VAL A 72 35.84 23.21 -7.29
N ASP A 73 36.18 24.44 -7.70
CA ASP A 73 37.13 25.25 -6.93
C ASP A 73 36.55 25.56 -5.53
N ASN A 74 37.37 25.50 -4.48
CA ASN A 74 37.05 25.75 -3.06
C ASN A 74 36.19 27.01 -2.77
N GLU A 75 36.24 28.04 -3.64
CA GLU A 75 35.43 29.27 -3.50
C GLU A 75 33.98 29.15 -4.00
N LEU A 76 33.72 28.14 -4.84
CA LEU A 76 32.43 27.82 -5.44
C LEU A 76 31.84 26.52 -4.89
N ASP A 77 32.65 25.76 -4.18
CA ASP A 77 32.31 24.48 -3.59
C ASP A 77 31.53 24.66 -2.28
N ASN A 78 30.32 24.09 -2.22
CA ASN A 78 29.50 24.06 -1.01
C ASN A 78 29.93 22.95 -0.02
N CYS A 79 30.89 22.09 -0.39
CA CYS A 79 31.58 21.15 0.49
C CYS A 79 33.12 21.08 0.25
N PRO A 80 33.91 22.12 0.59
CA PRO A 80 35.37 22.25 0.29
C PRO A 80 36.34 21.19 0.87
N THR A 81 35.82 20.13 1.46
CA THR A 81 36.58 19.02 2.06
C THR A 81 35.90 17.67 1.83
N VAL A 82 34.81 17.61 1.05
CA VAL A 82 34.04 16.40 0.76
C VAL A 82 33.56 16.49 -0.68
N ALA A 83 34.24 15.76 -1.56
CA ALA A 83 33.97 15.77 -2.99
C ALA A 83 32.49 15.57 -3.34
N ASN A 84 31.89 16.53 -4.04
CA ASN A 84 30.49 16.57 -4.43
C ASN A 84 30.26 17.38 -5.73
N ASN A 85 30.77 16.86 -6.85
CA ASN A 85 30.73 17.49 -8.18
C ASN A 85 29.35 18.06 -8.60
N GLU A 86 28.26 17.43 -8.15
CA GLU A 86 26.89 17.82 -8.44
C GLU A 86 26.45 19.10 -7.72
N GLN A 87 27.09 19.47 -6.60
CA GLN A 87 26.83 20.67 -5.80
C GLN A 87 25.34 20.78 -5.41
N ASP A 88 24.73 19.62 -5.10
CA ASP A 88 23.37 19.56 -4.57
C ASP A 88 23.34 20.27 -3.20
N ASP A 89 22.26 21.01 -2.96
CA ASP A 89 22.00 21.88 -1.80
C ASP A 89 20.47 21.97 -1.69
N LEU A 90 19.87 20.99 -1.02
CA LEU A 90 18.43 20.76 -1.02
C LEU A 90 17.67 21.87 -0.29
N ASP A 91 18.17 22.35 0.84
CA ASP A 91 17.52 23.37 1.68
C ASP A 91 17.93 24.82 1.34
N GLY A 92 19.04 24.99 0.61
CA GLY A 92 19.54 26.27 0.13
C GLY A 92 20.27 27.11 1.18
N ASP A 93 20.82 26.50 2.23
CA ASP A 93 21.56 27.19 3.28
C ASP A 93 23.02 27.54 2.88
N GLY A 94 23.52 26.87 1.83
CA GLY A 94 24.84 27.04 1.25
C GLY A 94 25.90 26.03 1.71
N LEU A 95 25.54 25.06 2.55
CA LEU A 95 26.24 23.78 2.72
C LEU A 95 25.70 22.78 1.70
N GLY A 96 26.55 21.91 1.18
CA GLY A 96 26.10 20.89 0.21
C GLY A 96 25.59 19.62 0.88
N ASP A 97 24.68 18.91 0.22
CA ASP A 97 24.06 17.66 0.73
C ASP A 97 25.11 16.61 1.17
N ALA A 98 26.32 16.65 0.60
CA ALA A 98 27.41 15.72 0.92
C ALA A 98 28.10 15.98 2.26
N CYS A 99 28.03 17.22 2.77
CA CYS A 99 28.68 17.67 4.00
C CYS A 99 27.70 18.33 4.98
N ASP A 100 26.40 18.28 4.69
CA ASP A 100 25.35 18.73 5.58
C ASP A 100 24.90 17.60 6.53
N ASP A 101 24.74 17.94 7.80
CA ASP A 101 24.21 17.04 8.82
C ASP A 101 22.66 17.08 8.85
N ASP A 102 22.00 18.00 8.14
CA ASP A 102 20.55 18.24 8.08
C ASP A 102 20.16 18.68 6.65
N ILE A 103 20.09 17.72 5.71
CA ILE A 103 20.07 18.00 4.27
C ILE A 103 18.80 18.75 3.83
N ASP A 104 17.67 18.57 4.50
CA ASP A 104 16.41 19.22 4.11
C ASP A 104 16.03 20.44 4.97
N GLY A 105 16.83 20.74 5.99
CA GLY A 105 16.72 21.96 6.79
C GLY A 105 15.48 22.03 7.67
N ASP A 106 14.87 20.90 8.03
CA ASP A 106 13.75 20.86 8.96
C ASP A 106 14.18 21.04 10.43
N GLY A 107 15.47 20.89 10.73
CA GLY A 107 16.04 21.04 12.07
C GLY A 107 16.29 19.72 12.79
N LEU A 108 16.15 18.58 12.11
CA LEU A 108 16.51 17.25 12.57
C LEU A 108 17.65 16.70 11.70
N GLY A 109 18.78 16.38 12.33
CA GLY A 109 19.90 15.85 11.56
C GLY A 109 19.61 14.48 10.93
N ASN A 110 20.21 14.21 9.77
CA ASN A 110 20.01 13.05 8.89
C ASN A 110 20.02 11.67 9.61
N GLU A 111 20.75 11.53 10.72
CA GLU A 111 20.79 10.26 11.49
C GLU A 111 19.54 10.01 12.34
N LEU A 112 18.77 11.06 12.64
CA LEU A 112 17.55 11.03 13.44
C LEU A 112 16.30 11.29 12.60
N ASP A 113 16.49 11.79 11.39
CA ASP A 113 15.44 12.09 10.44
C ASP A 113 15.03 10.82 9.67
N ILE A 114 13.73 10.50 9.73
CA ILE A 114 13.14 9.37 9.00
C ILE A 114 12.76 9.74 7.56
N CYS A 115 12.90 11.02 7.19
CA CYS A 115 12.79 11.55 5.84
C CYS A 115 13.92 12.52 5.46
N PRO A 116 15.21 12.09 5.39
CA PRO A 116 16.38 12.97 5.19
C PRO A 116 16.42 13.85 3.93
N LEU A 117 15.43 13.75 3.05
CA LEU A 117 15.35 14.49 1.79
C LEU A 117 14.01 15.23 1.64
N VAL A 118 13.17 15.25 2.69
CA VAL A 118 11.82 15.82 2.66
C VAL A 118 11.54 16.45 4.02
N ALA A 119 11.70 17.78 4.07
CA ALA A 119 11.55 18.54 5.29
C ALA A 119 10.20 18.30 5.98
N ASP A 120 10.22 17.67 7.16
CA ASP A 120 9.04 17.35 7.96
C ASP A 120 9.33 17.36 9.47
N LEU A 121 8.88 18.42 10.14
CA LEU A 121 9.02 18.55 11.60
C LEU A 121 8.22 17.53 12.41
N GLU A 122 7.19 16.91 11.84
CA GLU A 122 6.28 16.04 12.57
C GLU A 122 6.80 14.61 12.69
N GLN A 123 7.63 14.15 11.73
CA GLN A 123 8.34 12.87 11.75
C GLN A 123 7.42 11.71 12.11
N LEU A 124 6.24 11.72 11.50
CA LEU A 124 5.26 10.66 11.68
C LEU A 124 5.73 9.41 10.92
N ASP A 125 5.50 8.24 11.52
CA ASP A 125 5.86 6.92 10.98
C ASP A 125 4.71 5.96 11.31
N TRP A 126 3.66 5.99 10.49
CA TRP A 126 2.39 5.32 10.79
C TRP A 126 2.46 3.79 10.78
N ASP A 127 3.41 3.20 10.06
CA ASP A 127 3.61 1.75 10.01
C ASP A 127 4.88 1.27 10.76
N SER A 128 5.66 2.20 11.28
CA SER A 128 6.85 1.96 12.11
C SER A 128 7.94 1.18 11.37
N ASP A 129 8.12 1.42 10.08
CA ASP A 129 9.14 0.79 9.25
C ASP A 129 10.48 1.56 9.22
N GLY A 130 10.47 2.80 9.74
CA GLY A 130 11.62 3.70 9.82
C GLY A 130 11.78 4.65 8.64
N VAL A 131 10.83 4.65 7.69
CA VAL A 131 10.63 5.69 6.67
C VAL A 131 9.48 6.57 7.11
N GLY A 132 9.64 7.88 7.10
CA GLY A 132 8.57 8.78 7.54
C GLY A 132 7.44 8.94 6.53
N ASP A 133 6.28 9.31 7.05
CA ASP A 133 5.04 9.48 6.31
C ASP A 133 5.20 10.47 5.12
N ALA A 134 6.02 11.51 5.29
CA ALA A 134 6.28 12.54 4.29
C ALA A 134 7.06 12.05 3.05
N CYS A 135 7.84 10.98 3.20
CA CYS A 135 8.72 10.45 2.15
C CYS A 135 8.43 8.98 1.80
N ASP A 136 7.46 8.36 2.47
CA ASP A 136 6.92 7.07 2.10
C ASP A 136 6.06 7.18 0.82
N THR A 137 5.87 6.06 0.12
CA THR A 137 4.97 5.93 -1.03
C THR A 137 3.71 5.12 -0.73
N PHE A 138 3.73 4.27 0.31
CA PHE A 138 2.58 3.55 0.86
C PHE A 138 2.98 2.83 2.16
N TYR A 139 2.08 2.81 3.15
CA TYR A 139 2.35 2.07 4.40
C TYR A 139 2.27 0.56 4.20
N VAL A 140 3.16 -0.20 4.83
CA VAL A 140 3.24 -1.67 4.77
C VAL A 140 2.95 -2.30 6.13
N LEU A 141 1.80 -2.94 6.25
CA LEU A 141 1.36 -3.58 7.49
C LEU A 141 1.50 -5.10 7.41
N ASP A 142 2.27 -5.72 8.32
CA ASP A 142 2.36 -7.18 8.45
C ASP A 142 1.07 -7.79 9.01
N VAL A 143 0.40 -8.60 8.19
CA VAL A 143 -0.86 -9.26 8.50
C VAL A 143 -0.74 -10.78 8.42
N GLY A 144 0.47 -11.31 8.30
CA GLY A 144 0.74 -12.72 8.14
C GLY A 144 0.48 -13.26 6.73
N SER A 145 1.11 -14.41 6.43
CA SER A 145 1.06 -15.02 5.09
C SER A 145 -0.32 -15.56 4.69
N SER A 146 -0.54 -15.72 3.39
CA SER A 146 -1.76 -16.31 2.80
C SER A 146 -3.05 -15.51 3.03
N SER A 147 -2.93 -14.18 3.12
CA SER A 147 -4.05 -13.25 3.11
C SER A 147 -4.80 -13.29 1.78
N SER A 148 -6.13 -13.32 1.83
CA SER A 148 -6.96 -13.45 0.63
C SER A 148 -8.25 -12.65 0.64
N SER A 149 -8.54 -11.94 1.72
CA SER A 149 -9.67 -11.02 1.83
C SER A 149 -9.41 -10.01 2.94
N LEU A 150 -10.07 -8.86 2.84
CA LEU A 150 -10.01 -7.83 3.87
C LEU A 150 -11.38 -7.15 4.01
N ALA A 151 -11.62 -6.57 5.18
CA ALA A 151 -12.74 -5.68 5.48
C ALA A 151 -12.19 -4.43 6.18
N ILE A 152 -12.72 -3.26 5.84
CA ILE A 152 -12.33 -1.97 6.40
C ILE A 152 -13.54 -1.38 7.09
N GLU A 153 -13.50 -1.27 8.42
CA GLU A 153 -14.62 -0.87 9.26
C GLU A 153 -14.11 -0.36 10.62
N ASP A 154 -14.89 0.45 11.33
CA ASP A 154 -14.56 0.87 12.71
C ASP A 154 -14.95 -0.24 13.72
N PHE A 155 -14.03 -1.15 14.04
CA PHE A 155 -14.31 -2.29 14.89
C PHE A 155 -14.26 -1.97 16.38
N ASP A 156 -13.60 -0.89 16.81
CA ASP A 156 -13.54 -0.52 18.23
C ASP A 156 -14.37 0.71 18.62
N GLY A 157 -15.04 1.32 17.63
CA GLY A 157 -16.01 2.39 17.81
C GLY A 157 -15.36 3.73 18.15
N ASP A 158 -14.09 3.92 17.78
CA ASP A 158 -13.34 5.15 18.05
C ASP A 158 -13.46 6.21 16.94
N GLY A 159 -14.12 5.86 15.84
CA GLY A 159 -14.39 6.71 14.68
C GLY A 159 -13.42 6.53 13.53
N TRP A 160 -12.35 5.76 13.69
CA TRP A 160 -11.35 5.49 12.66
C TRP A 160 -11.57 4.11 12.04
N LEU A 161 -11.39 4.02 10.73
CA LEU A 161 -11.53 2.73 10.04
C LEU A 161 -10.33 1.84 10.33
N ASP A 162 -10.61 0.64 10.83
CA ASP A 162 -9.64 -0.43 11.07
C ASP A 162 -9.58 -1.40 9.88
N ILE A 163 -8.55 -2.25 9.85
CA ILE A 163 -8.38 -3.27 8.82
C ILE A 163 -8.47 -4.67 9.44
N ALA A 164 -9.45 -5.46 9.01
CA ALA A 164 -9.53 -6.89 9.30
C ALA A 164 -9.10 -7.71 8.07
N VAL A 165 -8.10 -8.58 8.22
CA VAL A 165 -7.57 -9.44 7.16
C VAL A 165 -7.83 -10.90 7.47
N GLY A 166 -8.44 -11.58 6.50
CA GLY A 166 -8.63 -13.02 6.51
C GLY A 166 -7.46 -13.76 5.87
N THR A 167 -6.89 -14.72 6.59
CA THR A 167 -5.88 -15.65 6.08
C THR A 167 -6.36 -17.10 6.12
N SER A 168 -5.59 -18.02 5.53
CA SER A 168 -5.89 -19.46 5.56
C SER A 168 -5.89 -20.07 6.97
N THR A 169 -5.28 -19.41 7.97
CA THR A 169 -5.12 -19.96 9.33
C THR A 169 -5.47 -18.99 10.46
N GLN A 170 -5.72 -17.73 10.13
CA GLN A 170 -5.89 -16.66 11.10
C GLN A 170 -6.83 -15.59 10.55
N LEU A 171 -7.52 -14.91 11.47
CA LEU A 171 -8.07 -13.59 11.25
C LEU A 171 -7.16 -12.60 11.96
N VAL A 172 -6.77 -11.52 11.28
CA VAL A 172 -5.87 -10.50 11.80
C VAL A 172 -6.58 -9.17 11.81
N LEU A 173 -6.52 -8.45 12.93
CA LEU A 173 -7.06 -7.10 13.07
C LEU A 173 -5.91 -6.12 13.29
N ARG A 174 -5.86 -5.07 12.47
CA ARG A 174 -4.99 -3.90 12.58
C ARG A 174 -5.86 -2.70 12.89
N ARG A 175 -5.70 -2.15 14.09
CA ARG A 175 -6.51 -1.02 14.55
C ARG A 175 -5.85 0.30 14.20
N ASN A 176 -6.61 1.21 13.63
CA ASN A 176 -6.16 2.54 13.29
C ASN A 176 -6.28 3.43 14.53
N ARG A 177 -5.21 4.16 14.88
CA ARG A 177 -5.16 5.11 15.99
C ARG A 177 -4.98 6.54 15.51
N ALA A 178 -5.55 6.84 14.36
CA ALA A 178 -5.51 8.17 13.76
C ALA A 178 -4.06 8.61 13.53
N SER A 179 -3.70 9.80 14.03
CA SER A 179 -2.37 10.39 13.99
C SER A 179 -1.25 9.55 14.65
N VAL A 180 -1.56 8.41 15.28
CA VAL A 180 -0.57 7.50 15.87
C VAL A 180 -0.34 6.25 14.99
N GLY A 181 -1.00 6.16 13.84
CA GLY A 181 -0.85 5.04 12.89
C GLY A 181 -1.56 3.77 13.33
N PHE A 182 -1.11 2.62 12.82
CA PHE A 182 -1.74 1.33 13.10
C PHE A 182 -1.09 0.61 14.29
N GLU A 183 -1.92 0.08 15.19
CA GLU A 183 -1.45 -0.79 16.27
C GLU A 183 -0.91 -2.13 15.75
N ASP A 184 -0.09 -2.79 16.58
CA ASP A 184 0.32 -4.18 16.38
C ASP A 184 -0.86 -5.13 16.08
N SER A 185 -0.62 -6.08 15.17
CA SER A 185 -1.60 -7.09 14.77
C SER A 185 -2.17 -7.88 15.95
N LYS A 186 -3.50 -7.83 16.09
CA LYS A 186 -4.24 -8.76 16.96
C LYS A 186 -4.68 -9.98 16.16
N VAL A 187 -4.22 -11.16 16.59
CA VAL A 187 -4.38 -12.40 15.80
C VAL A 187 -5.36 -13.37 16.47
N TYR A 188 -6.33 -13.81 15.69
CA TYR A 188 -7.36 -14.77 16.07
C TYR A 188 -7.16 -16.07 15.28
N PRO A 189 -6.88 -17.21 15.95
CA PRO A 189 -6.72 -18.48 15.27
C PRO A 189 -8.01 -18.92 14.56
N SER A 190 -7.95 -19.20 13.26
CA SER A 190 -9.10 -19.64 12.47
C SER A 190 -8.67 -20.58 11.36
N ALA A 191 -9.18 -21.81 11.33
CA ALA A 191 -8.91 -22.72 10.21
C ALA A 191 -9.70 -22.35 8.93
N ASN A 192 -10.43 -21.22 8.92
CA ASN A 192 -11.45 -20.93 7.92
C ASN A 192 -11.71 -19.43 7.72
N ALA A 193 -10.65 -18.63 7.60
CA ALA A 193 -10.73 -17.18 7.43
C ALA A 193 -10.28 -16.68 6.05
N LYS A 194 -10.47 -17.47 4.99
CA LYS A 194 -10.04 -17.11 3.63
C LYS A 194 -10.79 -15.88 3.08
N THR A 195 -12.09 -15.81 3.31
CA THR A 195 -12.95 -14.68 2.98
C THR A 195 -13.62 -14.17 4.25
N VAL A 196 -13.66 -12.84 4.41
CA VAL A 196 -14.29 -12.16 5.54
C VAL A 196 -15.37 -11.19 5.06
N ALA A 197 -16.35 -10.94 5.92
CA ALA A 197 -17.34 -9.88 5.75
C ALA A 197 -17.63 -9.27 7.14
N ALA A 198 -17.94 -7.98 7.19
CA ALA A 198 -18.19 -7.25 8.42
C ALA A 198 -19.59 -6.63 8.43
N GLY A 199 -20.19 -6.54 9.62
CA GLY A 199 -21.50 -5.93 9.83
C GLY A 199 -22.01 -6.17 11.24
N ASP A 200 -22.97 -5.37 11.69
CA ASP A 200 -23.60 -5.56 13.01
C ASP A 200 -24.71 -6.63 12.90
N LEU A 201 -24.44 -7.87 13.34
CA LEU A 201 -25.39 -8.98 13.20
C LEU A 201 -26.41 -9.05 14.33
N ASN A 202 -26.17 -8.41 15.47
CA ASN A 202 -27.00 -8.53 16.66
C ASN A 202 -27.61 -7.18 17.11
N ARG A 203 -27.30 -6.09 16.40
CA ARG A 203 -27.70 -4.70 16.65
C ARG A 203 -27.28 -4.20 18.03
N ASP A 204 -26.13 -4.63 18.51
CA ASP A 204 -25.53 -4.10 19.74
C ASP A 204 -24.71 -2.82 19.51
N GLY A 205 -24.53 -2.43 18.25
CA GLY A 205 -23.79 -1.23 17.84
C GLY A 205 -22.30 -1.49 17.62
N HIS A 206 -21.86 -2.74 17.65
CA HIS A 206 -20.50 -3.15 17.35
C HIS A 206 -20.47 -3.98 16.07
N LEU A 207 -19.51 -3.69 15.19
CA LEU A 207 -19.38 -4.44 13.94
C LEU A 207 -18.76 -5.81 14.24
N ASP A 208 -19.49 -6.86 13.87
CA ASP A 208 -19.05 -8.25 13.96
C ASP A 208 -18.35 -8.68 12.67
N LEU A 209 -17.68 -9.83 12.70
CA LEU A 209 -17.06 -10.45 11.54
C LEU A 209 -17.64 -11.82 11.24
N LEU A 210 -17.79 -12.12 9.95
CA LEU A 210 -18.00 -13.47 9.44
C LEU A 210 -16.78 -13.92 8.66
N SER A 211 -16.51 -15.22 8.69
CA SER A 211 -15.45 -15.81 7.87
C SER A 211 -15.82 -17.17 7.29
N THR A 212 -15.29 -17.48 6.11
CA THR A 212 -15.34 -18.82 5.52
C THR A 212 -14.11 -19.08 4.64
N GLY A 213 -13.99 -20.26 4.04
CA GLY A 213 -12.79 -20.69 3.33
C GLY A 213 -12.81 -22.15 2.90
N ASP A 214 -11.78 -22.92 3.27
CA ASP A 214 -11.69 -24.34 2.88
C ASP A 214 -12.43 -25.27 3.85
N GLY A 215 -12.77 -24.76 5.04
CA GLY A 215 -13.63 -25.43 6.00
C GLY A 215 -15.09 -25.38 5.56
N GLN A 216 -15.80 -26.51 5.66
CA GLN A 216 -17.22 -26.59 5.32
C GLN A 216 -18.09 -25.99 6.44
N PHE A 217 -17.87 -24.72 6.77
CA PHE A 217 -18.64 -23.96 7.76
C PHE A 217 -18.51 -22.45 7.49
N VAL A 218 -19.42 -21.68 8.07
CA VAL A 218 -19.30 -20.23 8.25
C VAL A 218 -19.02 -19.97 9.72
N SER A 219 -18.05 -19.14 10.03
CA SER A 219 -17.72 -18.73 11.41
C SER A 219 -18.25 -17.32 11.65
N VAL A 220 -18.94 -17.12 12.78
CA VAL A 220 -19.36 -15.80 13.27
C VAL A 220 -18.49 -15.40 14.46
N TRP A 221 -17.94 -14.20 14.40
CA TRP A 221 -17.04 -13.59 15.37
C TRP A 221 -17.74 -12.35 15.95
N LEU A 222 -18.40 -12.53 17.10
CA LEU A 222 -19.09 -11.42 17.75
C LEU A 222 -18.09 -10.48 18.44
N ASN A 223 -18.24 -9.19 18.22
CA ASN A 223 -17.39 -8.16 18.79
C ASN A 223 -17.85 -7.81 20.22
N ASP A 224 -16.90 -7.60 21.11
CA ASP A 224 -17.13 -7.24 22.51
C ASP A 224 -17.22 -5.72 22.75
N GLY A 225 -17.11 -4.93 21.67
CA GLY A 225 -17.17 -3.47 21.69
C GLY A 225 -15.85 -2.78 22.05
N SER A 226 -14.75 -3.53 22.10
CA SER A 226 -13.40 -2.99 22.29
C SER A 226 -12.45 -3.26 21.12
N GLY A 227 -12.98 -3.62 19.95
CA GLY A 227 -12.21 -4.18 18.83
C GLY A 227 -11.77 -5.63 19.13
N GLY A 228 -12.56 -6.34 19.92
CA GLY A 228 -12.25 -7.67 20.42
C GLY A 228 -13.29 -8.70 20.01
N PHE A 229 -12.89 -9.71 19.22
CA PHE A 229 -13.79 -10.81 18.91
C PHE A 229 -13.78 -11.92 19.97
N ALA A 230 -14.97 -12.39 20.31
CA ALA A 230 -15.15 -13.63 21.06
C ALA A 230 -14.70 -14.86 20.25
N ALA A 231 -14.69 -16.03 20.89
CA ALA A 231 -14.44 -17.28 20.18
C ALA A 231 -15.49 -17.52 19.10
N ALA A 232 -15.05 -17.93 17.90
CA ALA A 232 -15.91 -18.15 16.75
C ALA A 232 -17.03 -19.16 17.03
N LEU A 233 -18.22 -18.84 16.51
CA LEU A 233 -19.37 -19.73 16.41
C LEU A 233 -19.41 -20.33 15.00
N ASP A 234 -19.14 -21.63 14.89
CA ASP A 234 -19.09 -22.33 13.59
C ASP A 234 -20.45 -22.94 13.23
N TYR A 235 -20.92 -22.60 12.02
CA TYR A 235 -22.15 -23.09 11.41
C TYR A 235 -21.81 -24.04 10.26
N PRO A 236 -21.95 -25.37 10.44
CA PRO A 236 -21.56 -26.35 9.44
C PRO A 236 -22.37 -26.22 8.14
N LEU A 237 -21.67 -26.34 7.02
CA LEU A 237 -22.26 -26.37 5.68
C LEU A 237 -22.41 -27.82 5.19
N THR A 238 -23.51 -28.11 4.50
CA THR A 238 -23.76 -29.46 3.96
C THR A 238 -23.16 -29.68 2.56
N MET A 239 -22.74 -28.61 1.89
CA MET A 239 -22.14 -28.69 0.56
C MET A 239 -21.14 -27.58 0.28
N GLY A 240 -20.33 -27.81 -0.75
CA GLY A 240 -19.23 -26.93 -1.10
C GLY A 240 -18.03 -27.15 -0.19
N SER A 241 -16.85 -27.10 -0.78
CA SER A 241 -15.57 -26.90 -0.10
C SER A 241 -14.89 -25.78 -0.88
N ASN A 242 -14.13 -24.91 -0.22
CA ASN A 242 -13.49 -23.76 -0.85
C ASN A 242 -14.52 -22.68 -1.27
N GLN A 243 -15.18 -22.10 -0.27
CA GLN A 243 -16.00 -20.90 -0.43
C GLN A 243 -15.10 -19.76 -0.93
N SER A 244 -15.42 -19.20 -2.10
CA SER A 244 -14.62 -18.13 -2.73
C SER A 244 -15.13 -16.72 -2.39
N SER A 245 -16.38 -16.60 -1.95
CA SER A 245 -17.00 -15.32 -1.62
C SER A 245 -17.95 -15.45 -0.43
N LEU A 246 -18.01 -14.39 0.38
CA LEU A 246 -18.91 -14.21 1.50
C LEU A 246 -19.39 -12.76 1.52
N LEU A 247 -20.67 -12.54 1.76
CA LEU A 247 -21.25 -11.21 1.94
C LEU A 247 -22.37 -11.23 2.98
N LEU A 248 -22.74 -10.04 3.46
CA LEU A 248 -23.86 -9.81 4.35
C LEU A 248 -24.92 -8.95 3.65
N ALA A 249 -26.18 -9.36 3.74
CA ALA A 249 -27.32 -8.57 3.25
C ALA A 249 -28.62 -9.03 3.91
N ASP A 250 -29.57 -8.11 4.12
CA ASP A 250 -30.94 -8.50 4.48
C ASP A 250 -31.67 -9.02 3.23
N VAL A 251 -31.73 -10.34 3.08
CA VAL A 251 -32.34 -10.97 1.90
C VAL A 251 -33.80 -11.34 2.13
N ASN A 252 -34.32 -11.25 3.35
CA ASN A 252 -35.67 -11.70 3.68
C ASN A 252 -36.60 -10.54 4.12
N GLY A 253 -36.06 -9.33 4.27
CA GLY A 253 -36.79 -8.13 4.65
C GLY A 253 -37.13 -8.02 6.15
N ASP A 254 -36.49 -8.80 7.01
CA ASP A 254 -36.68 -8.72 8.47
C ASP A 254 -35.78 -7.67 9.15
N GLY A 255 -34.87 -7.07 8.38
CA GLY A 255 -33.93 -6.03 8.78
C GLY A 255 -32.61 -6.57 9.33
N TRP A 256 -32.42 -7.86 9.48
CA TRP A 256 -31.16 -8.44 9.96
C TRP A 256 -30.26 -8.78 8.78
N LEU A 257 -28.96 -8.56 8.96
CA LEU A 257 -27.98 -8.99 7.97
C LEU A 257 -27.89 -10.52 8.00
N ASP A 258 -28.16 -11.14 6.84
CA ASP A 258 -28.04 -12.58 6.61
C ASP A 258 -26.70 -12.89 5.94
N ALA A 259 -26.19 -14.10 6.12
CA ALA A 259 -24.95 -14.54 5.50
C ALA A 259 -25.21 -15.21 4.15
N ILE A 260 -24.49 -14.80 3.11
CA ILE A 260 -24.54 -15.40 1.77
C ILE A 260 -23.14 -15.82 1.35
N THR A 261 -22.97 -17.08 0.96
CA THR A 261 -21.68 -17.60 0.48
C THR A 261 -21.83 -18.49 -0.74
N SER A 262 -20.77 -18.54 -1.56
CA SER A 262 -20.70 -19.39 -2.74
C SER A 262 -20.37 -20.85 -2.38
N ALA A 263 -21.06 -21.81 -2.98
CA ALA A 263 -20.71 -23.22 -2.90
C ALA A 263 -20.48 -23.80 -4.29
N ASN A 264 -19.21 -23.96 -4.64
CA ASN A 264 -18.79 -24.57 -5.90
C ASN A 264 -18.53 -26.07 -5.70
N THR A 265 -18.98 -26.87 -6.66
CA THR A 265 -18.68 -28.30 -6.78
C THR A 265 -18.24 -28.60 -8.20
N MET A 266 -17.70 -29.80 -8.44
CA MET A 266 -17.32 -30.24 -9.79
C MET A 266 -18.51 -30.30 -10.78
N GLU A 267 -19.76 -30.33 -10.30
CA GLU A 267 -20.95 -30.55 -11.13
C GLU A 267 -21.91 -29.34 -11.18
N ALA A 268 -21.89 -28.49 -10.15
CA ALA A 268 -22.79 -27.36 -9.99
C ALA A 268 -22.19 -26.26 -9.10
N ALA A 269 -22.66 -25.03 -9.29
CA ALA A 269 -22.48 -23.93 -8.34
C ALA A 269 -23.82 -23.58 -7.69
N ARG A 270 -23.76 -23.14 -6.44
CA ARG A 270 -24.91 -22.64 -5.67
C ARG A 270 -24.50 -21.43 -4.87
N ILE A 271 -25.49 -20.63 -4.49
CA ILE A 271 -25.37 -19.76 -3.32
C ILE A 271 -26.02 -20.44 -2.12
N LEU A 272 -25.40 -20.28 -0.96
CA LEU A 272 -25.90 -20.70 0.34
C LEU A 272 -26.31 -19.45 1.10
N VAL A 273 -27.55 -19.42 1.57
CA VAL A 273 -28.11 -18.34 2.38
C VAL A 273 -28.36 -18.88 3.78
N LEU A 274 -27.78 -18.26 4.79
CA LEU A 274 -28.00 -18.57 6.19
C LEU A 274 -28.65 -17.35 6.83
N LEU A 275 -29.92 -17.49 7.22
CA LEU A 275 -30.66 -16.38 7.82
C LEU A 275 -30.22 -16.13 9.25
N ASN A 276 -30.15 -14.87 9.64
CA ASN A 276 -29.84 -14.47 11.00
C ASN A 276 -31.12 -14.35 11.84
N ASP A 277 -31.12 -14.93 13.03
CA ASP A 277 -32.28 -14.89 13.94
C ASP A 277 -32.39 -13.58 14.75
N GLY A 278 -31.46 -12.64 14.50
CA GLY A 278 -31.35 -11.34 15.15
C GLY A 278 -30.55 -11.34 16.45
N SER A 279 -30.01 -12.49 16.87
CA SER A 279 -29.03 -12.57 17.96
C SER A 279 -27.59 -12.69 17.48
N GLY A 280 -27.37 -12.65 16.16
CA GLY A 280 -26.11 -13.03 15.51
C GLY A 280 -25.97 -14.54 15.30
N ALA A 281 -27.02 -15.32 15.62
CA ALA A 281 -27.04 -16.74 15.34
C ALA A 281 -27.64 -17.03 13.95
N LEU A 282 -27.01 -17.95 13.21
CA LEU A 282 -27.41 -18.31 11.86
C LEU A 282 -28.26 -19.58 11.84
N GLU A 283 -29.33 -19.55 11.04
CA GLU A 283 -30.14 -20.72 10.69
C GLU A 283 -29.38 -21.70 9.78
N ALA A 284 -29.93 -22.90 9.61
CA ALA A 284 -29.42 -23.87 8.65
C ALA A 284 -29.51 -23.31 7.21
N GLU A 285 -28.48 -23.62 6.41
CA GLU A 285 -28.35 -23.11 5.05
C GLU A 285 -29.56 -23.43 4.15
N ARG A 286 -29.91 -22.45 3.31
CA ARG A 286 -30.80 -22.61 2.17
C ARG A 286 -29.96 -22.56 0.91
N GLN A 287 -30.28 -23.43 -0.05
CA GLN A 287 -29.43 -23.67 -1.22
C GLN A 287 -30.18 -23.25 -2.48
N TYR A 288 -29.58 -22.36 -3.27
CA TYR A 288 -30.15 -21.88 -4.52
C TYR A 288 -29.18 -22.16 -5.67
N GLU A 289 -29.70 -22.73 -6.76
CA GLU A 289 -28.91 -22.91 -7.98
C GLU A 289 -28.75 -21.54 -8.64
N LEU A 290 -27.51 -21.08 -8.75
CA LEU A 290 -27.15 -19.81 -9.36
C LEU A 290 -25.73 -19.93 -9.92
N GLY A 291 -25.52 -19.46 -11.14
CA GLY A 291 -24.19 -19.33 -11.71
C GLY A 291 -23.44 -20.64 -11.98
N ARG A 292 -22.15 -20.50 -12.34
CA ARG A 292 -21.19 -21.59 -12.58
C ARG A 292 -19.77 -21.15 -12.27
N GLY A 293 -19.07 -21.89 -11.41
CA GLY A 293 -17.71 -21.52 -10.97
C GLY A 293 -17.70 -20.11 -10.40
N ILE A 294 -18.57 -19.85 -9.42
CA ILE A 294 -18.74 -18.54 -8.81
C ILE A 294 -17.39 -18.12 -8.21
N MET A 295 -16.85 -17.00 -8.64
CA MET A 295 -15.61 -16.43 -8.11
C MET A 295 -15.89 -15.37 -7.05
N ALA A 296 -16.88 -14.51 -7.31
CA ALA A 296 -17.28 -13.42 -6.44
C ALA A 296 -18.81 -13.29 -6.44
N LEU A 297 -19.35 -12.78 -5.32
CA LEU A 297 -20.75 -12.44 -5.15
C LEU A 297 -20.86 -10.95 -4.79
N GLY A 298 -21.95 -10.32 -5.21
CA GLY A 298 -22.36 -8.99 -4.79
C GLY A 298 -23.84 -9.00 -4.44
N ALA A 299 -24.24 -8.12 -3.51
CA ALA A 299 -25.63 -7.94 -3.13
C ALA A 299 -26.01 -6.47 -3.14
N ALA A 300 -27.11 -6.12 -3.81
CA ALA A 300 -27.63 -4.75 -3.86
C ALA A 300 -29.09 -4.74 -4.37
N ASP A 301 -29.84 -3.67 -4.08
CA ASP A 301 -31.18 -3.47 -4.66
C ASP A 301 -31.07 -2.96 -6.12
N LEU A 302 -31.18 -3.85 -7.09
CA LEU A 302 -31.00 -3.53 -8.51
C LEU A 302 -32.28 -3.00 -9.17
N ASN A 303 -33.46 -3.32 -8.62
CA ASN A 303 -34.75 -3.02 -9.25
C ASN A 303 -35.57 -1.94 -8.51
N GLY A 304 -35.11 -1.51 -7.33
CA GLY A 304 -35.77 -0.51 -6.48
C GLY A 304 -36.89 -1.00 -5.59
N ASP A 305 -36.99 -2.29 -5.31
CA ASP A 305 -37.99 -2.87 -4.41
C ASP A 305 -37.52 -2.98 -2.95
N SER A 306 -36.31 -2.52 -2.65
CA SER A 306 -35.65 -2.56 -1.33
C SER A 306 -35.28 -3.96 -0.83
N ALA A 307 -35.41 -5.01 -1.64
CA ALA A 307 -34.81 -6.30 -1.35
C ALA A 307 -33.39 -6.37 -1.96
N ALA A 308 -32.45 -6.97 -1.22
CA ALA A 308 -31.13 -7.24 -1.79
C ALA A 308 -31.22 -8.33 -2.86
N ASP A 309 -30.87 -7.97 -4.10
CA ASP A 309 -30.67 -8.89 -5.21
C ASP A 309 -29.24 -9.43 -5.20
N ILE A 310 -28.99 -10.55 -5.88
CA ILE A 310 -27.66 -11.17 -5.92
C ILE A 310 -27.08 -11.12 -7.33
N VAL A 311 -25.81 -10.70 -7.42
CA VAL A 311 -24.97 -10.79 -8.61
C VAL A 311 -23.88 -11.82 -8.36
N ALA A 312 -23.74 -12.81 -9.24
CA ALA A 312 -22.68 -13.82 -9.17
C ALA A 312 -21.74 -13.72 -10.38
N LEU A 313 -20.44 -13.60 -10.12
CA LEU A 313 -19.41 -13.60 -11.15
C LEU A 313 -18.97 -15.03 -11.47
N ASN A 314 -19.17 -15.45 -12.71
CA ASN A 314 -18.95 -16.83 -13.14
C ASN A 314 -17.64 -16.95 -13.92
N TYR A 315 -16.62 -17.54 -13.29
CA TYR A 315 -15.30 -17.70 -13.91
C TYR A 315 -15.34 -18.67 -15.10
N GLU A 316 -16.06 -19.79 -14.97
CA GLU A 316 -16.07 -20.86 -15.99
C GLU A 316 -16.80 -20.48 -17.28
N THR A 317 -17.80 -19.61 -17.18
CA THR A 317 -18.65 -19.21 -18.31
C THR A 317 -18.37 -17.79 -18.80
N GLU A 318 -17.50 -17.04 -18.13
CA GLU A 318 -17.18 -15.64 -18.46
C GLU A 318 -18.45 -14.77 -18.52
N THR A 319 -19.28 -14.90 -17.47
CA THR A 319 -20.56 -14.17 -17.35
C THR A 319 -20.76 -13.62 -15.94
N VAL A 320 -21.67 -12.66 -15.80
CA VAL A 320 -22.34 -12.37 -14.53
C VAL A 320 -23.76 -12.92 -14.57
N SER A 321 -24.20 -13.55 -13.48
CA SER A 321 -25.59 -13.94 -13.24
C SER A 321 -26.25 -12.93 -12.31
N VAL A 322 -27.42 -12.42 -12.67
CA VAL A 322 -28.26 -11.56 -11.83
C VAL A 322 -29.48 -12.36 -11.38
N ALA A 323 -29.71 -12.40 -10.07
CA ALA A 323 -30.83 -13.06 -9.44
C ALA A 323 -31.63 -12.07 -8.60
N LEU A 324 -32.82 -11.71 -9.10
CA LEU A 324 -33.71 -10.81 -8.39
C LEU A 324 -34.41 -11.53 -7.23
N ASN A 325 -34.44 -10.87 -6.09
CA ASN A 325 -35.07 -11.36 -4.88
C ASN A 325 -36.57 -11.01 -4.88
N ASP A 326 -37.43 -11.93 -4.45
CA ASP A 326 -38.86 -11.67 -4.30
C ASP A 326 -39.25 -11.06 -2.94
N SER A 327 -38.26 -10.49 -2.24
CA SER A 327 -38.34 -9.97 -0.87
C SER A 327 -38.64 -11.01 0.21
N THR A 328 -38.62 -12.31 -0.11
CA THR A 328 -38.80 -13.40 0.87
C THR A 328 -37.57 -14.29 1.01
N GLY A 329 -36.44 -13.84 0.45
CA GLY A 329 -35.21 -14.62 0.34
C GLY A 329 -35.32 -15.75 -0.68
N GLN A 330 -36.16 -15.59 -1.71
CA GLN A 330 -36.22 -16.50 -2.86
C GLN A 330 -35.76 -15.78 -4.12
N PHE A 331 -35.12 -16.54 -5.01
CA PHE A 331 -34.53 -16.05 -6.25
C PHE A 331 -35.17 -16.76 -7.46
N PRO A 332 -36.38 -16.37 -7.88
CA PRO A 332 -37.15 -17.12 -8.87
C PRO A 332 -36.62 -17.02 -10.31
N THR A 333 -35.81 -16.00 -10.62
CA THR A 333 -35.30 -15.74 -11.97
C THR A 333 -33.82 -15.45 -11.95
N GLU A 334 -33.07 -16.11 -12.83
CA GLU A 334 -31.67 -15.82 -13.15
C GLU A 334 -31.58 -15.26 -14.58
N GLN A 335 -30.81 -14.19 -14.76
CA GLN A 335 -30.42 -13.67 -16.06
C GLN A 335 -28.89 -13.64 -16.15
N THR A 336 -28.32 -14.00 -17.30
CA THR A 336 -26.86 -14.05 -17.48
C THR A 336 -26.40 -13.10 -18.56
N TYR A 337 -25.25 -12.46 -18.32
CA TYR A 337 -24.67 -11.45 -19.18
C TYR A 337 -23.20 -11.74 -19.42
N PRO A 338 -22.71 -11.72 -20.67
CA PRO A 338 -21.30 -11.95 -20.97
C PRO A 338 -20.43 -10.83 -20.41
N VAL A 339 -19.26 -11.21 -19.92
CA VAL A 339 -18.20 -10.29 -19.49
C VAL A 339 -16.86 -10.68 -20.11
N GLY A 340 -15.75 -10.08 -19.65
CA GLY A 340 -14.43 -10.40 -20.14
C GLY A 340 -13.83 -11.71 -19.70
N ALA A 341 -12.63 -11.96 -20.23
CA ALA A 341 -11.96 -13.25 -20.14
C ALA A 341 -11.33 -13.46 -18.75
N GLU A 342 -11.54 -14.66 -18.19
CA GLU A 342 -11.14 -15.03 -16.82
C GLU A 342 -11.50 -13.94 -15.79
N PRO A 343 -12.81 -13.67 -15.59
CA PRO A 343 -13.25 -12.62 -14.69
C PRO A 343 -13.10 -13.07 -13.23
N VAL A 344 -12.56 -12.20 -12.40
CA VAL A 344 -12.18 -12.55 -11.01
C VAL A 344 -12.56 -11.52 -9.96
N GLY A 345 -12.67 -10.25 -10.32
CA GLY A 345 -13.13 -9.18 -9.43
C GLY A 345 -14.53 -8.71 -9.80
N LEU A 346 -15.34 -8.37 -8.80
CA LEU A 346 -16.71 -7.86 -8.95
C LEU A 346 -16.87 -6.64 -8.04
N ALA A 347 -17.44 -5.56 -8.58
CA ALA A 347 -17.88 -4.41 -7.78
C ALA A 347 -19.26 -3.96 -8.26
N LEU A 348 -20.09 -3.52 -7.31
CA LEU A 348 -21.41 -2.97 -7.56
C LEU A 348 -21.45 -1.51 -7.12
N GLY A 349 -22.06 -0.64 -7.91
CA GLY A 349 -22.17 0.77 -7.57
C GLY A 349 -22.82 1.57 -8.68
N ASP A 350 -23.46 2.68 -8.32
CA ASP A 350 -24.06 3.59 -9.31
C ASP A 350 -22.94 4.34 -10.05
N LEU A 351 -22.73 4.01 -11.32
CA LEU A 351 -21.73 4.61 -12.21
C LEU A 351 -22.34 5.66 -13.14
N ASN A 352 -23.66 5.73 -13.24
CA ASN A 352 -24.35 6.58 -14.21
C ASN A 352 -25.16 7.73 -13.56
N GLY A 353 -25.34 7.69 -12.25
CA GLY A 353 -26.01 8.69 -11.42
C GLY A 353 -27.53 8.55 -11.33
N ASP A 354 -28.09 7.37 -11.64
CA ASP A 354 -29.54 7.11 -11.58
C ASP A 354 -30.03 6.56 -10.23
N GLY A 355 -29.10 6.33 -9.29
CA GLY A 355 -29.36 5.77 -7.97
C GLY A 355 -29.55 4.26 -7.94
N LYS A 356 -29.26 3.56 -9.04
CA LYS A 356 -29.31 2.10 -9.13
C LYS A 356 -27.90 1.53 -9.30
N PRO A 357 -27.54 0.47 -8.57
CA PRO A 357 -26.23 -0.14 -8.72
C PRO A 357 -26.05 -0.72 -10.12
N ASP A 358 -24.92 -0.38 -10.74
CA ASP A 358 -24.37 -0.98 -11.95
C ASP A 358 -23.37 -2.09 -11.58
N VAL A 359 -22.91 -2.85 -12.57
CA VAL A 359 -21.96 -3.96 -12.38
C VAL A 359 -20.63 -3.67 -13.08
N ALA A 360 -19.52 -3.81 -12.36
CA ALA A 360 -18.18 -3.80 -12.92
C ALA A 360 -17.45 -5.13 -12.65
N THR A 361 -16.65 -5.62 -13.61
CA THR A 361 -15.84 -6.85 -13.44
C THR A 361 -14.39 -6.64 -13.85
N ALA A 362 -13.45 -7.19 -13.06
CA ALA A 362 -12.03 -7.24 -13.41
C ALA A 362 -11.73 -8.54 -14.18
N ASN A 363 -11.14 -8.41 -15.37
CA ASN A 363 -10.88 -9.54 -16.26
C ASN A 363 -9.37 -9.80 -16.35
N GLN A 364 -8.88 -10.73 -15.54
CA GLN A 364 -7.45 -10.88 -15.29
C GLN A 364 -6.66 -11.18 -16.56
N LYS A 365 -7.17 -12.10 -17.39
CA LYS A 365 -6.51 -12.47 -18.65
C LYS A 365 -6.76 -11.46 -19.76
N GLY A 366 -7.92 -10.81 -19.74
CA GLY A 366 -8.22 -9.71 -20.66
C GLY A 366 -7.32 -8.51 -20.45
N GLY A 367 -6.87 -8.27 -19.21
CA GLY A 367 -6.20 -7.03 -18.84
C GLY A 367 -7.12 -5.82 -19.02
N ASP A 368 -8.42 -6.01 -18.80
CA ASP A 368 -9.46 -5.01 -18.98
C ASP A 368 -10.54 -5.15 -17.90
N VAL A 369 -11.44 -4.18 -17.86
CA VAL A 369 -12.61 -4.14 -16.99
C VAL A 369 -13.86 -4.11 -17.85
N SER A 370 -14.87 -4.88 -17.44
CA SER A 370 -16.22 -4.83 -17.99
C SER A 370 -17.08 -3.91 -17.13
N VAL A 371 -17.89 -3.05 -17.75
CA VAL A 371 -18.94 -2.29 -17.07
C VAL A 371 -20.27 -2.59 -17.76
N LEU A 372 -21.28 -2.96 -16.98
CA LEU A 372 -22.63 -3.25 -17.42
C LEU A 372 -23.59 -2.38 -16.63
N LEU A 373 -24.15 -1.38 -17.29
CA LEU A 373 -25.11 -0.46 -16.67
C LEU A 373 -26.45 -1.17 -16.46
N ASN A 374 -27.06 -0.95 -15.30
CA ASN A 374 -28.39 -1.46 -14.95
C ASN A 374 -29.46 -0.55 -15.56
N ASP A 375 -30.56 -1.13 -16.05
CA ASP A 375 -31.71 -0.37 -16.56
C ASP A 375 -32.67 0.11 -15.46
N GLY A 376 -32.33 -0.17 -14.20
CA GLY A 376 -33.08 0.17 -13.00
C GLY A 376 -34.23 -0.80 -12.69
N ALA A 377 -34.43 -1.83 -13.52
CA ALA A 377 -35.31 -2.96 -13.25
C ALA A 377 -34.54 -4.26 -12.98
N GLY A 378 -33.21 -4.17 -12.86
CA GLY A 378 -32.31 -5.30 -12.62
C GLY A 378 -31.87 -6.04 -13.89
N SER A 379 -32.17 -5.50 -15.08
CA SER A 379 -31.60 -5.99 -16.32
C SER A 379 -30.36 -5.18 -16.71
N LEU A 380 -29.30 -5.85 -17.13
CA LEU A 380 -28.05 -5.21 -17.49
C LEU A 380 -28.00 -4.90 -19.00
N LEU A 381 -27.45 -3.73 -19.33
CA LEU A 381 -27.21 -3.29 -20.70
C LEU A 381 -26.00 -4.00 -21.31
N SER A 382 -25.74 -3.69 -22.58
CA SER A 382 -24.57 -4.21 -23.27
C SER A 382 -23.28 -3.75 -22.61
N GLU A 383 -22.35 -4.68 -22.51
CA GLU A 383 -21.03 -4.48 -21.90
C GLU A 383 -20.24 -3.33 -22.56
N LEU A 384 -19.65 -2.51 -21.71
CA LEU A 384 -18.60 -1.54 -22.04
C LEU A 384 -17.26 -2.07 -21.53
N ARG A 385 -16.21 -1.94 -22.33
CA ARG A 385 -14.88 -2.46 -22.02
C ARG A 385 -13.86 -1.34 -21.90
N TYR A 386 -13.18 -1.30 -20.78
CA TYR A 386 -12.14 -0.32 -20.48
C TYR A 386 -10.81 -1.05 -20.30
N PRO A 387 -9.77 -0.76 -21.10
CA PRO A 387 -8.45 -1.34 -20.91
C PRO A 387 -7.95 -1.13 -19.48
N SER A 388 -7.16 -2.04 -18.94
CA SER A 388 -6.42 -1.83 -17.69
C SER A 388 -4.94 -2.13 -17.92
N ALA A 389 -4.16 -2.23 -16.84
CA ALA A 389 -2.88 -2.92 -16.92
C ALA A 389 -3.07 -4.45 -16.85
N THR A 390 -1.99 -5.18 -17.12
CA THR A 390 -2.04 -6.64 -17.22
C THR A 390 -2.38 -7.27 -15.87
N GLY A 391 -3.30 -8.24 -15.88
CA GLY A 391 -3.65 -8.95 -14.65
C GLY A 391 -4.58 -8.20 -13.70
N CYS A 392 -5.38 -7.25 -14.19
CA CYS A 392 -6.42 -6.59 -13.38
C CYS A 392 -7.31 -7.64 -12.69
N ARG A 393 -7.21 -7.75 -11.37
CA ARG A 393 -7.73 -8.87 -10.59
C ARG A 393 -8.81 -8.48 -9.59
N SER A 394 -8.64 -7.35 -8.94
CA SER A 394 -9.57 -6.82 -7.95
C SER A 394 -9.88 -5.38 -8.33
N ILE A 395 -11.12 -4.96 -8.08
CA ILE A 395 -11.61 -3.62 -8.39
C ILE A 395 -12.50 -3.14 -7.25
N VAL A 396 -12.51 -1.83 -7.03
CA VAL A 396 -13.44 -1.13 -6.13
C VAL A 396 -14.01 0.08 -6.85
N LEU A 397 -15.22 0.48 -6.42
CA LEU A 397 -15.89 1.68 -6.91
C LEU A 397 -15.98 2.69 -5.76
N THR A 398 -15.27 3.81 -5.88
CA THR A 398 -15.15 4.81 -4.81
C THR A 398 -14.94 6.21 -5.40
N ASP A 399 -15.35 7.26 -4.69
CA ASP A 399 -15.24 8.65 -5.16
C ASP A 399 -13.85 9.22 -4.81
N LEU A 400 -12.86 9.05 -5.68
CA LEU A 400 -11.47 9.43 -5.41
C LEU A 400 -11.20 10.93 -5.55
N ASN A 401 -12.12 11.68 -6.18
CA ASN A 401 -11.92 13.10 -6.48
C ASN A 401 -12.95 14.02 -5.80
N GLY A 402 -13.84 13.46 -4.97
CA GLY A 402 -14.85 14.17 -4.21
C GLY A 402 -15.95 14.82 -5.07
N ASP A 403 -16.17 14.37 -6.30
CA ASP A 403 -17.21 14.91 -7.19
C ASP A 403 -18.59 14.24 -7.00
N GLY A 404 -18.66 13.21 -6.16
CA GLY A 404 -19.84 12.43 -5.82
C GLY A 404 -20.13 11.28 -6.77
N ALA A 405 -19.38 11.14 -7.88
CA ALA A 405 -19.45 9.98 -8.75
C ALA A 405 -18.45 8.92 -8.29
N ARG A 406 -18.85 7.65 -8.37
CA ARG A 406 -17.92 6.55 -8.08
C ARG A 406 -16.97 6.37 -9.25
N ASP A 407 -15.69 6.52 -8.97
CA ASP A 407 -14.56 6.18 -9.84
C ASP A 407 -14.24 4.69 -9.72
N LEU A 408 -13.40 4.20 -10.62
CA LEU A 408 -12.94 2.81 -10.60
C LEU A 408 -11.46 2.75 -10.22
N VAL A 409 -11.14 1.94 -9.21
CA VAL A 409 -9.76 1.55 -8.89
C VAL A 409 -9.59 0.06 -9.14
N GLY A 410 -8.46 -0.33 -9.71
CA GLY A 410 -8.13 -1.72 -10.02
C GLY A 410 -6.72 -2.10 -9.58
N ALA A 411 -6.59 -3.32 -9.06
CA ALA A 411 -5.32 -3.95 -8.71
C ALA A 411 -4.79 -4.80 -9.87
N ASN A 412 -3.61 -4.47 -10.37
CA ASN A 412 -3.01 -5.10 -11.55
C ASN A 412 -1.91 -6.08 -11.11
N TYR A 413 -2.33 -7.29 -10.78
CA TYR A 413 -1.49 -8.32 -10.19
C TYR A 413 -0.21 -8.66 -10.97
N LEU A 414 -0.20 -8.51 -12.30
CA LEU A 414 0.96 -8.85 -13.13
C LEU A 414 1.81 -7.63 -13.54
N ASP A 415 1.38 -6.43 -13.18
CA ASP A 415 2.04 -5.14 -13.50
C ASP A 415 2.57 -4.45 -12.23
N ASP A 416 2.38 -5.05 -11.05
CA ASP A 416 2.77 -4.52 -9.74
C ASP A 416 2.28 -3.08 -9.52
N SER A 417 1.04 -2.82 -9.95
CA SER A 417 0.45 -1.48 -9.96
C SER A 417 -1.01 -1.47 -9.54
N LEU A 418 -1.44 -0.33 -8.99
CA LEU A 418 -2.84 0.07 -8.95
C LEU A 418 -3.14 0.97 -10.14
N SER A 419 -4.41 1.03 -10.54
CA SER A 419 -4.88 1.96 -11.57
C SER A 419 -6.20 2.59 -11.19
N SER A 420 -6.34 3.90 -11.37
CA SER A 420 -7.61 4.62 -11.22
C SER A 420 -8.16 5.05 -12.58
N ARG A 421 -9.48 5.13 -12.68
CA ARG A 421 -10.23 5.73 -13.81
C ARG A 421 -11.35 6.58 -13.25
N LEU A 422 -11.24 7.89 -13.46
CA LEU A 422 -12.26 8.82 -13.02
C LEU A 422 -13.55 8.68 -13.83
N ASN A 423 -14.68 8.75 -13.17
CA ASN A 423 -15.99 8.69 -13.78
C ASN A 423 -16.35 10.07 -14.36
N LEU A 424 -16.57 10.12 -15.67
CA LEU A 424 -16.91 11.34 -16.39
C LEU A 424 -18.43 11.57 -16.47
N GLY A 425 -19.19 10.74 -15.75
CA GLY A 425 -20.65 10.71 -15.71
C GLY A 425 -21.27 9.78 -16.75
N GLN A 426 -22.53 9.40 -16.50
CA GLN A 426 -23.33 8.54 -17.40
C GLN A 426 -22.67 7.19 -17.71
N GLY A 427 -21.88 6.64 -16.79
CA GLY A 427 -21.20 5.36 -16.93
C GLY A 427 -19.93 5.39 -17.80
N ALA A 428 -19.46 6.57 -18.20
CA ALA A 428 -18.25 6.74 -18.99
C ALA A 428 -17.03 6.90 -18.07
N LEU A 429 -16.05 6.00 -18.16
CA LEU A 429 -14.79 6.11 -17.43
C LEU A 429 -13.72 6.79 -18.29
N GLY A 430 -12.97 7.71 -17.67
CA GLY A 430 -11.86 8.44 -18.27
C GLY A 430 -10.62 7.57 -18.51
N GLU A 431 -9.51 8.20 -18.87
CA GLU A 431 -8.22 7.52 -19.05
C GLU A 431 -7.71 6.92 -17.74
N ALA A 432 -6.97 5.81 -17.84
CA ALA A 432 -6.38 5.18 -16.66
C ALA A 432 -5.13 5.93 -16.21
N GLN A 433 -5.05 6.20 -14.91
CA GLN A 433 -3.81 6.55 -14.22
C GLN A 433 -3.22 5.29 -13.57
N ARG A 434 -1.90 5.27 -13.37
CA ARG A 434 -1.18 4.12 -12.80
C ARG A 434 -0.32 4.57 -11.63
N PHE A 435 -0.32 3.76 -10.58
CA PHE A 435 0.42 3.98 -9.35
C PHE A 435 1.19 2.72 -9.02
N SER A 436 2.47 2.85 -8.69
CA SER A 436 3.29 1.72 -8.26
C SER A 436 2.83 1.28 -6.86
N THR A 437 2.94 -0.02 -6.58
CA THR A 437 2.68 -0.59 -5.25
C THR A 437 3.62 -1.78 -5.04
N LEU A 438 3.50 -2.49 -3.91
CA LEU A 438 4.25 -3.73 -3.70
C LEU A 438 3.89 -4.80 -4.75
N GLU A 439 4.79 -5.76 -4.93
CA GLU A 439 4.63 -6.85 -5.89
C GLU A 439 3.30 -7.61 -5.69
N GLY A 440 2.62 -7.90 -6.81
CA GLY A 440 1.44 -8.76 -6.85
C GLY A 440 0.23 -8.29 -6.03
N PRO A 441 -0.28 -7.06 -6.24
CA PRO A 441 -1.52 -6.61 -5.58
C PRO A 441 -2.68 -7.53 -6.00
N TYR A 442 -3.33 -8.15 -5.03
CA TYR A 442 -4.22 -9.30 -5.24
C TYR A 442 -5.69 -8.98 -4.97
N VAL A 443 -5.96 -8.31 -3.84
CA VAL A 443 -7.29 -7.85 -3.42
C VAL A 443 -7.14 -6.42 -2.93
N ILE A 444 -8.08 -5.55 -3.29
CA ILE A 444 -8.16 -4.19 -2.77
C ILE A 444 -9.51 -3.93 -2.11
N ALA A 445 -9.53 -3.07 -1.11
CA ALA A 445 -10.75 -2.40 -0.64
C ALA A 445 -10.48 -0.90 -0.48
N SER A 446 -11.55 -0.12 -0.33
CA SER A 446 -11.48 1.31 -0.12
C SER A 446 -12.18 1.72 1.17
N GLY A 447 -11.67 2.73 1.84
CA GLY A 447 -12.26 3.39 3.00
C GLY A 447 -11.51 4.70 3.26
N ASP A 448 -12.09 5.62 4.01
CA ASP A 448 -11.40 6.83 4.45
C ASP A 448 -10.68 6.52 5.77
N LEU A 449 -9.43 6.04 5.68
CA LEU A 449 -8.61 5.67 6.85
C LEU A 449 -7.92 6.90 7.47
N SER A 450 -7.83 8.00 6.73
CA SER A 450 -7.25 9.27 7.19
C SER A 450 -8.27 10.27 7.76
N ASP A 451 -9.58 10.00 7.64
CA ASP A 451 -10.70 10.87 8.04
C ASP A 451 -10.64 12.26 7.38
N ASP A 452 -10.13 12.33 6.15
CA ASP A 452 -10.01 13.57 5.38
C ASP A 452 -11.18 13.79 4.39
N GLY A 453 -12.08 12.80 4.31
CA GLY A 453 -13.23 12.77 3.41
C GLY A 453 -12.92 12.21 2.02
N VAL A 454 -11.68 11.77 1.78
CA VAL A 454 -11.22 11.14 0.54
C VAL A 454 -11.01 9.64 0.79
N PRO A 455 -11.50 8.76 -0.09
CA PRO A 455 -11.25 7.34 0.04
C PRO A 455 -9.80 6.97 -0.23
N ASP A 456 -9.23 6.18 0.68
CA ASP A 456 -7.95 5.51 0.57
C ASP A 456 -8.12 4.08 0.07
N ILE A 457 -7.02 3.44 -0.32
CA ILE A 457 -6.99 2.08 -0.87
C ILE A 457 -6.07 1.20 -0.04
N VAL A 458 -6.61 0.09 0.46
CA VAL A 458 -5.84 -0.96 1.11
C VAL A 458 -5.69 -2.13 0.14
N ALA A 459 -4.46 -2.60 -0.09
CA ALA A 459 -4.17 -3.72 -0.97
C ALA A 459 -3.50 -4.89 -0.25
N ILE A 460 -4.01 -6.11 -0.42
CA ILE A 460 -3.31 -7.34 -0.05
C ILE A 460 -2.36 -7.75 -1.17
N HIS A 461 -1.13 -8.11 -0.81
CA HIS A 461 -0.11 -8.60 -1.75
C HIS A 461 0.09 -10.11 -1.63
N LEU A 462 -0.02 -10.83 -2.75
CA LEU A 462 0.03 -12.29 -2.73
C LEU A 462 1.42 -12.79 -2.35
N GLY A 463 1.52 -13.48 -1.22
CA GLY A 463 2.77 -14.11 -0.78
C GLY A 463 3.71 -13.22 0.02
N ALA A 464 3.44 -11.90 0.09
CA ALA A 464 4.20 -10.96 0.91
C ALA A 464 3.86 -11.09 2.41
N GLY A 465 2.61 -11.45 2.72
CA GLY A 465 2.12 -11.46 4.11
C GLY A 465 1.87 -10.06 4.66
N SER A 466 1.86 -9.05 3.80
CA SER A 466 1.58 -7.66 4.13
C SER A 466 0.36 -7.13 3.38
N VAL A 467 -0.20 -6.04 3.89
CA VAL A 467 -1.06 -5.13 3.15
C VAL A 467 -0.34 -3.81 2.93
N SER A 468 -0.60 -3.14 1.80
CA SER A 468 -0.25 -1.75 1.62
C SER A 468 -1.46 -0.83 1.83
N VAL A 469 -1.23 0.40 2.28
CA VAL A 469 -2.23 1.48 2.35
C VAL A 469 -1.77 2.65 1.49
N SER A 470 -2.62 3.11 0.58
CA SER A 470 -2.36 4.28 -0.29
C SER A 470 -3.49 5.29 -0.12
N PHE A 471 -3.16 6.53 0.21
CA PHE A 471 -4.10 7.60 0.50
C PHE A 471 -4.56 8.31 -0.77
N GLY A 472 -5.83 8.71 -0.79
CA GLY A 472 -6.36 9.53 -1.86
C GLY A 472 -5.99 11.00 -1.68
N ASP A 473 -5.64 11.70 -2.76
CA ASP A 473 -5.30 13.14 -2.70
C ASP A 473 -6.51 14.08 -2.95
N GLY A 474 -7.70 13.50 -3.17
CA GLY A 474 -8.92 14.22 -3.57
C GLY A 474 -8.88 14.79 -5.00
N GLY A 475 -7.80 14.54 -5.74
CA GLY A 475 -7.61 14.88 -7.15
C GLY A 475 -7.72 13.66 -8.08
N GLY A 476 -7.99 12.48 -7.52
CA GLY A 476 -8.04 11.22 -8.26
C GLY A 476 -6.72 10.44 -8.29
N GLN A 477 -5.71 10.90 -7.54
CA GLN A 477 -4.43 10.22 -7.39
C GLN A 477 -4.37 9.43 -6.08
N LEU A 478 -3.43 8.49 -6.03
CA LEU A 478 -3.09 7.72 -4.85
C LEU A 478 -1.62 8.01 -4.49
N GLY A 479 -1.34 8.27 -3.22
CA GLY A 479 -0.01 8.57 -2.67
C GLY A 479 0.05 8.31 -1.17
N CYS A 480 0.96 8.96 -0.46
CA CYS A 480 0.99 8.95 1.01
C CYS A 480 0.13 10.08 1.61
N ALA A 481 -0.07 10.00 2.93
CA ALA A 481 -0.90 10.91 3.69
C ALA A 481 -0.48 12.39 3.51
N PRO A 482 -1.43 13.33 3.52
CA PRO A 482 -1.19 14.76 3.24
C PRO A 482 -0.53 15.56 4.36
#